data_AF-A0A4R4G259-F1
#
_entry.id   AF-A0A4R4G259-F1
#
_cell.length_a   1.000
_cell.length_b   1.000
_cell.length_c   1.000
_cell.angle_alpha   90.00
_cell.angle_beta   90.00
_cell.angle_gamma   90.00
#
_symmetry.space_group_name_H-M   'P 1'
#
loop_
_entity.id
_entity.type
_entity.pdbx_description
1 polymer ?
#
loop_
_entity_poly.entity_id
_entity_poly.type
_entity_poly.pdbx_seq_one_letter_code
_entity_poly.pdbx_strand_id
1 'polypeptide(L)' 'MGFKPRRRNPIVQLRPRQISYEEGGRHITLLSLNRDTMEIEVEIKEGNVSTVVSDFPFAHLPKKIKKEINPL' A
#
# COMPACT_ATOMS: atom_id res chain seq x y z
N MET A 1 -31.87 7.02 17.36
CA MET A 1 -31.04 6.45 16.27
C MET A 1 -29.69 7.17 16.28
N GLY A 2 -28.65 6.55 16.82
CA GLY A 2 -27.31 7.13 16.79
C GLY A 2 -26.59 6.74 15.51
N PHE A 3 -26.59 7.60 14.49
CA PHE A 3 -25.68 7.45 13.36
C PHE A 3 -24.26 7.73 13.88
N LYS A 4 -23.52 6.69 14.28
CA LYS A 4 -22.06 6.79 14.42
C LYS A 4 -21.52 7.12 13.04
N PRO A 5 -20.83 8.26 12.82
CA PRO A 5 -20.08 8.44 11.59
C PRO A 5 -19.12 7.26 11.51
N ARG A 6 -19.19 6.49 10.42
CA ARG A 6 -18.19 5.46 10.14
C ARG A 6 -16.86 6.20 10.16
N ARG A 7 -16.06 6.04 11.22
CA ARG A 7 -14.68 6.53 11.24
C ARG A 7 -14.07 5.91 9.99
N ARG A 8 -13.82 6.75 8.98
CA ARG A 8 -13.22 6.33 7.72
C ARG A 8 -11.80 5.95 8.14
N ASN A 9 -11.56 4.65 8.36
CA ASN A 9 -10.23 4.20 8.75
C ASN A 9 -9.25 4.80 7.75
N PRO A 10 -8.27 5.60 8.20
CA PRO A 10 -7.33 6.24 7.29
C PRO A 10 -6.48 5.17 6.57
N ILE A 11 -6.34 4.00 7.18
CA ILE A 11 -5.64 2.85 6.63
C ILE A 11 -6.55 2.11 5.63
N VAL A 12 -6.16 2.16 4.36
CA VAL A 12 -6.69 1.32 3.28
C VAL A 12 -5.88 0.04 3.21
N GLN A 13 -6.54 -1.11 3.37
CA GLN A 13 -5.88 -2.39 3.19
C GLN A 13 -5.72 -2.72 1.71
N LEU A 14 -4.49 -2.89 1.25
CA LEU A 14 -4.13 -3.28 -0.11
C LEU A 14 -3.84 -4.78 -0.24
N ARG A 15 -3.57 -5.48 0.87
CA ARG A 15 -3.45 -6.95 0.96
C ARG A 15 -4.52 -7.72 0.17
N PRO A 16 -5.83 -7.44 0.32
CA PRO A 16 -6.87 -8.20 -0.40
C PRO A 16 -6.83 -7.98 -1.92
N ARG A 17 -6.20 -6.90 -2.40
CA ARG A 17 -6.02 -6.63 -3.82
C ARG A 17 -4.77 -7.31 -4.39
N GLN A 18 -3.90 -7.86 -3.55
CA GLN A 18 -2.67 -8.55 -3.94
C GLN A 18 -1.85 -7.76 -4.98
N ILE A 19 -1.78 -6.44 -4.81
CA ILE A 19 -1.05 -5.60 -5.75
C ILE A 19 0.44 -5.78 -5.45
N SER A 20 1.18 -6.32 -6.41
CA SER A 20 2.63 -6.46 -6.35
C SER A 20 3.26 -6.06 -7.68
N TYR A 21 4.46 -5.51 -7.63
CA TYR A 21 5.24 -5.17 -8.81
C TYR A 21 6.70 -5.54 -8.61
N GLU A 22 7.40 -5.77 -9.71
CA GLU A 22 8.84 -6.00 -9.68
C GLU A 22 9.56 -4.72 -10.05
N GLU A 23 10.56 -4.33 -9.26
CA GLU A 23 11.39 -3.16 -9.50
C GLU A 23 12.85 -3.51 -9.24
N GLY A 24 13.69 -3.50 -10.28
CA GLY A 24 15.12 -3.77 -10.17
C GLY A 24 15.47 -5.17 -9.65
N GLY A 25 14.63 -6.19 -9.91
CA GLY A 25 14.82 -7.55 -9.41
C GLY A 25 14.25 -7.79 -7.99
N ARG A 26 13.53 -6.81 -7.44
CA ARG A 26 12.88 -6.88 -6.14
C ARG A 26 11.38 -7.00 -6.32
N HIS A 27 10.75 -7.96 -5.66
CA HIS A 27 9.30 -8.08 -5.65
C HIS A 27 8.71 -7.22 -4.53
N ILE A 28 8.02 -6.15 -4.89
CA ILE A 28 7.42 -5.21 -3.96
C ILE A 28 5.91 -5.47 -3.92
N THR A 29 5.41 -5.87 -2.77
CA THR A 29 3.99 -6.17 -2.52
C THR A 29 3.38 -5.11 -1.63
N LEU A 30 2.27 -4.52 -2.04
CA LEU A 30 1.62 -3.47 -1.27
C LEU A 30 0.67 -4.07 -0.24
N LEU A 31 0.91 -3.77 1.03
CA LEU A 31 0.14 -4.28 2.16
C LEU A 31 -0.96 -3.30 2.57
N SER A 32 -0.62 -2.05 2.83
CA SER A 32 -1.61 -1.04 3.22
C SER A 32 -1.19 0.37 2.86
N LEU A 33 -2.14 1.29 2.71
CA LEU A 33 -1.91 2.72 2.49
C LEU A 33 -2.55 3.48 3.64
N ASN A 34 -1.77 4.31 4.31
CA ASN A 34 -2.27 5.31 5.23
C ASN A 34 -2.65 6.58 4.46
N ARG A 35 -3.94 6.91 4.41
CA ARG A 35 -4.46 8.12 3.74
C ARG A 35 -4.16 9.40 4.50
N ASP A 36 -3.91 9.32 5.80
CA ASP A 36 -3.62 10.48 6.64
C ASP A 36 -2.21 11.00 6.36
N THR A 37 -1.24 10.08 6.32
CA THR A 37 0.19 10.40 6.08
C THR A 37 0.62 10.21 4.63
N MET A 38 -0.22 9.61 3.78
CA MET A 38 0.14 9.17 2.41
C MET A 38 1.32 8.19 2.35
N GLU A 39 1.54 7.44 3.42
CA GLU A 39 2.56 6.41 3.53
C GLU A 39 1.99 5.03 3.22
N ILE A 40 2.83 4.16 2.68
CA ILE A 40 2.45 2.83 2.24
C ILE A 40 3.32 1.82 2.96
N GLU A 41 2.66 0.78 3.45
CA GLU A 41 3.31 -0.42 3.87
C GLU A 41 3.50 -1.34 2.68
N VAL A 42 4.76 -1.63 2.36
CA VAL A 42 5.18 -2.55 1.30
C VAL A 42 6.04 -3.67 1.87
N GLU A 43 5.91 -4.86 1.32
CA GLU A 43 6.81 -5.98 1.55
C GLU A 43 7.72 -6.10 0.33
N ILE A 44 9.03 -5.95 0.53
CA ILE A 44 10.06 -6.12 -0.48
C ILE A 44 10.68 -7.49 -0.30
N LYS A 45 10.52 -8.35 -1.30
CA LYS A 45 11.12 -9.67 -1.40
C LYS A 45 12.27 -9.65 -2.41
N GLU A 46 13.47 -9.96 -1.93
CA GLU A 46 14.68 -10.15 -2.73
C GLU A 46 15.23 -11.55 -2.46
N GLY A 47 14.99 -12.46 -3.42
CA GLY A 47 15.40 -13.86 -3.30
C GLY A 47 14.76 -14.54 -2.08
N ASN A 48 15.58 -14.83 -1.06
CA ASN A 48 15.15 -15.52 0.15
C ASN A 48 14.88 -14.59 1.35
N VAL A 49 15.01 -13.28 1.15
CA VAL A 49 14.83 -12.26 2.19
C VAL A 49 13.58 -11.45 1.89
N SER A 50 12.72 -11.29 2.91
CA SER A 50 11.53 -10.43 2.86
C SER A 50 11.62 -9.33 3.92
N THR A 51 11.53 -8.08 3.51
CA THR A 51 11.59 -6.90 4.37
C THR A 51 10.30 -6.11 4.24
N VAL A 52 9.65 -5.82 5.37
CA VAL A 52 8.46 -4.95 5.39
C VAL A 52 8.89 -3.51 5.68
N VAL A 53 8.44 -2.59 4.85
CA VAL A 53 8.72 -1.15 4.93
C VAL A 53 7.39 -0.41 5.04
N SER A 54 7.13 0.20 6.19
CA SER A 54 5.88 0.93 6.46
C SER A 54 5.94 2.43 6.12
N ASP A 55 7.15 2.95 5.84
CA ASP A 55 7.44 4.38 5.57
C ASP A 55 7.51 4.67 4.05
N PHE A 56 6.96 3.80 3.19
CA PHE A 56 7.14 3.94 1.76
C PHE A 56 6.26 5.08 1.21
N PRO A 57 6.81 6.14 0.57
CA PRO A 57 5.97 7.26 0.17
C PRO A 57 5.13 6.89 -1.05
N PHE A 58 3.83 7.24 -1.04
CA PHE A 58 2.95 7.02 -2.20
C PHE A 58 3.51 7.64 -3.49
N ALA A 59 4.26 8.74 -3.40
CA ALA A 59 4.90 9.41 -4.52
C ALA A 59 5.94 8.55 -5.26
N HIS A 60 6.56 7.57 -4.59
CA HIS A 60 7.54 6.68 -5.20
C HIS A 60 6.91 5.53 -5.98
N LEU A 61 5.59 5.33 -5.84
CA LEU A 61 4.94 4.24 -6.56
C LEU A 61 4.90 4.45 -8.08
N PRO A 62 4.95 3.35 -8.85
CA PRO A 62 4.73 3.38 -10.28
C PRO A 62 3.35 3.97 -10.63
N LYS A 63 3.25 4.69 -11.75
CA LYS A 63 1.98 5.30 -12.22
C LYS A 63 0.85 4.27 -12.36
N LYS A 64 1.15 3.03 -12.76
CA LYS A 64 0.18 1.94 -12.87
C LYS A 64 -0.43 1.59 -11.51
N ILE A 65 0.43 1.44 -10.51
CA ILE A 65 0.05 1.11 -9.13
C ILE A 65 -0.74 2.26 -8.49
N LYS A 66 -0.30 3.51 -8.70
CA LYS A 66 -1.04 4.69 -8.24
C LYS A 66 -2.47 4.73 -8.76
N LYS A 67 -2.70 4.34 -10.03
CA LYS A 67 -4.04 4.23 -10.62
C LYS A 67 -4.84 3.04 -10.09
N GLU A 68 -4.20 1.93 -9.77
CA GLU A 68 -4.88 0.79 -9.16
C GLU A 68 -5.36 1.14 -7.74
N ILE A 69 -4.50 1.79 -6.96
CA ILE A 69 -4.81 2.24 -5.60
C ILE A 69 -5.81 3.42 -5.62
N ASN A 70 -5.82 4.21 -6.69
CA ASN A 70 -6.70 5.35 -6.87
C ASN A 70 -7.74 5.09 -7.98
N PRO A 71 -8.95 4.62 -7.63
CA PRO A 71 -10.00 5.59 -7.32
C PRO A 71 -10.89 5.15 -6.14
N LEU A 72 -10.78 5.83 -4.98
CA LEU A 72 -11.70 5.71 -3.83
C LEU A 72 -11.81 7.00 -3.00
#